data_AF-A0A117KBG4-F1
#
_entry.id   AF-A0A117KBG4-F1
#
_cell.length_a   1.000
_cell.length_b   1.000
_cell.length_c   1.000
_cell.angle_alpha   90.00
_cell.angle_beta   90.00
_cell.angle_gamma   90.00
#
_symmetry.space_group_name_H-M   'P 1'
#
loop_
_entity.id
_entity.type
_entity.pdbx_description
1 polymer ?
#
loop_
_entity_poly.entity_id
_entity_poly.type
_entity_poly.pdbx_seq_one_letter_code
_entity_poly.pdbx_strand_id
1 'polypeptide(L)' 'MLGSMADTKDLSVHQPTLSRIKEAREQAIHHARLAQQFAAERRGLMQSLIAQGVSQADIARELGVSRQAVQKMLA' A
#
# COMPACT_ATOMS: atom_id res chain seq x y z
N MET A 1 -43.44 -17.25 22.91
CA MET A 1 -43.23 -15.80 22.75
C MET A 1 -42.07 -15.37 23.64
N LEU A 2 -41.40 -14.29 23.23
CA LEU A 2 -40.32 -13.54 23.91
C LEU A 2 -38.91 -13.96 23.53
N GLY A 3 -38.46 -13.38 22.41
CA GLY A 3 -37.04 -13.19 22.14
C GLY A 3 -36.43 -12.25 23.17
N SER A 4 -35.28 -12.62 23.71
CA SER A 4 -34.32 -11.64 24.19
C SER A 4 -33.34 -11.45 23.06
N MET A 5 -33.56 -10.40 22.27
CA MET A 5 -32.54 -9.84 21.41
C MET A 5 -31.27 -9.78 22.24
N ALA A 6 -30.23 -10.50 21.81
CA ALA A 6 -28.89 -10.40 22.35
C ALA A 6 -28.62 -8.93 22.67
N ASP A 7 -28.14 -8.65 23.88
CA ASP A 7 -27.71 -7.32 24.35
C ASP A 7 -26.95 -6.61 23.25
N THR A 8 -27.68 -5.90 22.39
CA THR A 8 -27.12 -5.27 21.22
C THR A 8 -26.59 -3.99 21.80
N LYS A 9 -25.34 -4.04 22.30
CA LYS A 9 -24.64 -2.88 22.84
C LYS A 9 -24.97 -1.70 21.94
N ASP A 10 -25.58 -0.68 22.50
CA ASP A 10 -25.94 0.50 21.74
C ASP A 10 -24.65 1.12 21.20
N LEU A 11 -24.41 0.94 19.90
CA LEU A 11 -23.22 1.44 19.23
C LEU A 11 -23.37 2.92 18.87
N SER A 12 -24.54 3.53 19.09
CA SER A 12 -24.78 4.95 18.80
C SER A 12 -23.79 5.84 19.56
N VAL A 13 -23.45 5.47 20.80
CA VAL A 13 -22.46 6.19 21.63
C VAL A 13 -21.04 6.12 21.03
N HIS A 14 -20.76 5.10 20.24
CA HIS A 14 -19.48 4.89 19.55
C HIS A 14 -19.48 5.37 18.10
N GLN A 15 -20.62 5.90 17.60
CA GLN A 15 -20.78 6.32 16.22
C GLN A 15 -19.68 7.31 15.76
N PRO A 16 -19.23 8.30 16.57
CA PRO A 16 -18.14 9.19 16.17
C PRO A 16 -16.82 8.44 15.92
N THR A 17 -16.47 7.50 16.80
CA THR A 17 -15.27 6.67 16.65
C THR A 17 -15.36 5.76 15.43
N LEU A 18 -16.52 5.14 15.20
CA LEU A 18 -16.75 4.29 14.03
C LEU A 18 -16.67 5.08 12.73
N SER A 19 -17.18 6.31 12.69
CA SER A 19 -17.01 7.22 11.54
C SER A 19 -15.54 7.52 11.30
N ARG A 20 -14.76 7.83 12.36
CA ARG A 20 -13.33 8.10 12.22
C ARG A 20 -12.54 6.88 11.72
N ILE A 21 -12.90 5.67 12.16
CA ILE A 21 -12.29 4.43 11.67
C ILE A 21 -12.56 4.26 10.16
N LYS A 22 -13.78 4.55 9.70
CA LYS A 22 -14.12 4.46 8.27
C LYS A 22 -13.30 5.43 7.44
N GLU A 23 -13.19 6.69 7.86
CA GLU A 23 -12.37 7.70 7.19
C GLU A 23 -10.90 7.28 7.10
N ALA A 24 -10.32 6.85 8.23
CA ALA A 24 -8.91 6.42 8.27
C ALA A 24 -8.68 5.20 7.35
N ARG A 25 -9.63 4.27 7.31
CA ARG A 25 -9.57 3.11 6.42
C ARG A 25 -9.64 3.52 4.95
N GLU A 26 -10.50 4.47 4.59
CA GLU A 26 -10.60 4.98 3.22
C GLU A 26 -9.31 5.65 2.78
N GLN A 27 -8.71 6.48 3.62
CA GLN A 27 -7.40 7.09 3.36
C GLN A 27 -6.30 6.04 3.18
N ALA A 28 -6.26 5.03 4.05
CA ALA A 28 -5.29 3.94 3.93
C ALA A 28 -5.44 3.17 2.60
N ILE A 29 -6.67 2.89 2.17
CA ILE A 29 -6.94 2.23 0.89
C ILE A 29 -6.49 3.12 -0.27
N HIS A 30 -6.78 4.42 -0.22
CA HIS A 30 -6.37 5.37 -1.24
C HIS A 30 -4.83 5.40 -1.38
N HIS A 31 -4.10 5.55 -0.27
CA HIS A 31 -2.64 5.54 -0.29
C HIS A 31 -2.06 4.20 -0.71
N ALA A 32 -2.69 3.08 -0.33
CA ALA A 32 -2.26 1.75 -0.78
C ALA A 32 -2.36 1.61 -2.30
N ARG A 33 -3.44 2.10 -2.91
CA ARG A 33 -3.59 2.11 -4.38
C ARG A 33 -2.52 2.97 -5.06
N LEU A 34 -2.26 4.18 -4.55
CA LEU A 34 -1.20 5.04 -5.06
C LEU A 34 0.18 4.37 -4.95
N ALA A 35 0.47 3.76 -3.79
CA ALA A 35 1.73 3.04 -3.59
C ALA A 35 1.89 1.89 -4.59
N GLN A 36 0.82 1.14 -4.87
CA GLN A 36 0.84 0.09 -5.90
C GLN A 36 1.09 0.65 -7.30
N GLN A 37 0.43 1.76 -7.65
CA GLN A 37 0.61 2.41 -8.96
C GLN A 37 2.07 2.85 -9.16
N PHE A 38 2.64 3.59 -8.20
CA PHE A 38 4.03 4.03 -8.29
C PHE A 38 5.04 2.89 -8.21
N ALA A 39 4.73 1.82 -7.47
CA ALA A 39 5.57 0.62 -7.45
C ALA A 39 5.63 -0.05 -8.83
N ALA A 40 4.51 -0.12 -9.55
CA ALA A 40 4.43 -0.66 -10.90
C ALA A 40 5.17 0.25 -11.90
N GLU A 41 4.96 1.56 -11.83
CA GLU A 41 5.66 2.54 -12.66
C GLU A 41 7.18 2.45 -12.48
N ARG A 42 7.66 2.49 -11.23
CA ARG A 42 9.09 2.32 -10.89
C ARG A 42 9.65 1.02 -11.47
N ARG A 43 8.91 -0.09 -11.36
CA ARG A 43 9.31 -1.38 -11.93
C ARG A 43 9.46 -1.31 -13.45
N GLY A 44 8.49 -0.70 -14.15
CA GLY A 44 8.56 -0.49 -15.60
C GLY A 44 9.76 0.35 -16.02
N LEU A 45 10.03 1.44 -15.31
CA LEU A 45 11.19 2.30 -15.57
C LEU A 45 12.52 1.55 -15.40
N MET A 46 12.67 0.78 -14.31
CA MET A 46 13.88 -0.03 -14.12
C MET A 46 14.03 -1.12 -15.19
N GLN A 47 12.94 -1.77 -15.60
CA GLN A 47 12.98 -2.76 -16.69
C GLN A 47 13.39 -2.11 -18.02
N SER A 48 12.92 -0.90 -18.31
CA SER A 48 13.33 -0.14 -19.51
C SER A 48 14.83 0.17 -19.52
N LEU A 49 15.40 0.58 -18.37
CA LEU A 49 16.86 0.78 -18.25
C LEU A 49 17.63 -0.51 -18.48
N ILE A 50 17.16 -1.63 -17.92
CA ILE A 50 17.79 -2.95 -18.12
C ILE A 50 17.73 -3.35 -19.60
N ALA A 51 16.61 -3.11 -20.28
CA ALA A 51 16.47 -3.38 -21.71
C ALA A 51 17.42 -2.54 -22.58
N GLN A 52 17.83 -1.37 -22.10
CA GLN A 52 18.84 -0.51 -22.73
C GLN A 52 20.29 -0.90 -22.36
N GLY A 53 20.49 -1.99 -21.60
CA GLY A 53 21.80 -2.50 -21.22
C GLY A 53 22.35 -1.95 -19.89
N VAL A 54 21.57 -1.16 -19.15
CA VAL A 54 22.00 -0.67 -17.83
C VAL A 54 21.96 -1.82 -16.82
N SER A 55 23.05 -2.01 -16.08
CA SER A 55 23.12 -3.09 -15.09
C SER A 55 22.34 -2.74 -13.81
N GLN A 56 21.82 -3.74 -13.11
CA GLN A 56 21.19 -3.54 -11.80
C GLN A 56 22.15 -2.93 -10.75
N ALA A 57 23.46 -3.11 -10.90
CA ALA A 57 24.44 -2.46 -10.01
C ALA A 57 24.48 -0.96 -10.22
N ASP A 58 24.46 -0.52 -11.47
CA ASP A 58 24.52 0.90 -11.81
C ASP A 58 23.20 1.58 -11.41
N ILE A 59 22.06 0.91 -11.64
CA ILE A 59 20.76 1.38 -11.12
C ILE A 59 20.80 1.52 -9.59
N ALA A 60 21.31 0.51 -8.87
CA ALA A 60 21.39 0.55 -7.42
C ALA A 60 22.29 1.70 -6.92
N ARG A 61 23.44 1.88 -7.57
CA ARG A 61 24.39 2.96 -7.26
C ARG A 61 23.75 4.34 -7.47
N GLU A 62 23.08 4.54 -8.60
CA GLU A 62 22.45 5.81 -8.94
C GLU A 62 21.27 6.15 -8.02
N LEU A 63 20.46 5.15 -7.68
CA LEU A 63 19.33 5.33 -6.77
C LEU A 63 19.74 5.42 -5.29
N GLY A 64 21.02 5.24 -4.95
CA GLY A 64 21.50 5.26 -3.57
C GLY A 64 20.97 4.10 -2.72
N VAL A 65 20.71 2.94 -3.32
CA VAL A 65 20.16 1.75 -2.65
C VAL A 65 21.04 0.52 -2.84
N SER A 66 20.79 -0.54 -2.07
CA SER A 66 21.49 -1.80 -2.28
C SER A 66 20.99 -2.52 -3.54
N ARG A 67 21.86 -3.34 -4.15
CA ARG A 67 21.46 -4.22 -5.26
C ARG A 67 20.29 -5.14 -4.86
N GLN A 68 20.25 -5.60 -3.62
CA GLN A 68 19.14 -6.40 -3.09
C GLN A 68 17.82 -5.61 -3.07
N ALA A 69 17.86 -4.31 -2.79
CA ALA A 69 16.67 -3.46 -2.86
C ALA A 69 16.15 -3.39 -4.29
N VAL A 70 17.02 -3.17 -5.28
CA VAL A 70 16.63 -3.20 -6.71
C VAL A 70 16.01 -4.55 -7.09
N GLN A 71 16.61 -5.66 -6.65
CA GLN A 71 16.06 -7.00 -6.89
C GLN A 71 14.63 -7.14 -6.34
N LYS A 72 14.39 -6.67 -5.10
CA LYS A 72 13.04 -6.68 -4.49
C LYS A 72 12.05 -5.78 -5.21
N MET A 73 12.52 -4.68 -5.81
CA MET A 73 11.65 -3.78 -6.57
C MET A 73 11.26 -4.35 -7.94
N LEU A 74 12.08 -5.25 -8.49
CA LEU A 74 11.87 -5.94 -9.76
C LEU A 74 11.04 -7.23 -9.63
N ALA A 75 11.12 -7.92 -8.49
CA ALA A 75 10.30 -9.09 -8.15
C ALA A 75 8.82 -8.73 -8.02
#